data_AF-A0A2D8I480-F1
#
_entry.id   AF-A0A2D8I480-F1
#
_cell.length_a   1.000
_cell.length_b   1.000
_cell.length_c   1.000
_cell.angle_alpha   90.00
_cell.angle_beta   90.00
_cell.angle_gamma   90.00
#
_symmetry.space_group_name_H-M   'P 1'
#
loop_
_entity.id
_entity.type
_entity.pdbx_description
1 polymer ?
#
loop_
_entity_poly.entity_id
_entity_poly.type
_entity_poly.pdbx_seq_one_letter_code
_entity_poly.pdbx_strand_id
1 'polypeptide(L)'
;MMNSKFLFLSIITIQLICIFFLAINLILVRWEIRENFALQANLIEQNEELTNQHNQLLTEQFFLDSPARIEKIAKQQLGMVQKKPLEL
;
A
#
# COMPACT_ATOMS: atom_id res chain seq x y z
N MET A 1 59.33 16.93 18.48
CA MET A 1 59.25 16.47 17.07
C MET A 1 58.49 15.15 17.08
N MET A 2 57.19 15.18 16.74
CA MET A 2 56.33 13.99 16.88
C MET A 2 56.73 12.96 15.81
N ASN A 3 57.01 11.72 16.22
CA ASN A 3 57.51 10.68 15.32
C ASN A 3 56.51 10.42 14.20
N SER A 4 56.86 10.72 12.94
CA SER A 4 55.98 10.53 11.76
C SER A 4 55.44 9.10 11.62
N LYS A 5 56.17 8.10 12.15
CA LYS A 5 55.72 6.71 12.23
C LYS A 5 54.49 6.51 13.13
N PHE A 6 54.41 7.26 14.24
CA PHE A 6 53.27 7.21 15.17
C PHE A 6 52.02 7.83 14.55
N LEU A 7 52.18 8.96 13.85
CA LEU A 7 51.10 9.59 13.10
C LEU A 7 50.54 8.65 12.01
N PHE A 8 51.41 8.01 11.24
CA PHE A 8 51.00 7.07 10.21
C PHE A 8 50.23 5.85 10.79
N LEU A 9 50.73 5.29 11.89
CA LEU A 9 50.06 4.19 12.59
C LEU A 9 48.67 4.59 13.08
N SER A 10 48.54 5.80 13.64
CA SER A 10 47.25 6.31 14.15
C SER A 10 46.20 6.48 13.03
N ILE A 11 46.62 6.95 11.86
CA ILE A 11 45.75 7.13 10.70
C ILE A 11 45.22 5.76 10.22
N ILE A 12 46.09 4.76 10.12
CA ILE A 12 45.69 3.41 9.71
C ILE A 12 44.70 2.80 10.71
N THR A 13 44.93 2.96 12.01
CA THR A 13 44.01 2.44 13.02
C THR A 13 42.64 3.10 12.95
N ILE A 14 42.57 4.41 12.71
CA ILE A 14 41.29 5.11 12.53
C ILE A 14 40.58 4.60 11.27
N GLN A 15 41.30 4.42 10.15
CA GLN A 15 40.73 3.88 8.93
C GLN A 15 40.14 2.48 9.13
N LEU A 16 40.84 1.61 9.86
CA LEU A 16 40.34 0.27 10.17
C LEU A 16 39.06 0.31 11.02
N ILE A 17 39.00 1.20 12.01
CA ILE A 17 37.79 1.39 12.83
C ILE A 17 36.63 1.90 11.97
N CYS A 18 36.88 2.86 11.08
CA CYS A 18 35.86 3.36 10.16
C CYS A 18 35.33 2.26 9.23
N ILE A 19 36.23 1.43 8.65
CA ILE A 19 35.85 0.32 7.77
C ILE A 19 35.01 -0.70 8.55
N PHE A 20 35.39 -1.02 9.78
CA PHE A 20 34.64 -1.94 10.63
C PHE A 20 33.23 -1.40 10.95
N PHE A 21 33.12 -0.13 11.31
CA PHE A 21 31.84 0.52 11.55
C PHE A 21 30.96 0.54 10.30
N LEU A 22 31.53 0.86 9.14
CA LEU A 22 30.84 0.83 7.84
C LEU A 22 30.32 -0.57 7.51
N ALA A 23 31.09 -1.62 7.79
CA ALA A 23 30.67 -3.00 7.55
C ALA A 23 29.46 -3.40 8.40
N ILE A 24 29.43 -3.00 9.68
CA ILE A 24 28.29 -3.25 10.57
C ILE A 24 27.04 -2.48 10.10
N ASN A 25 27.19 -1.22 9.71
CA ASN A 25 26.05 -0.45 9.19
C ASN A 25 25.52 -1.05 7.89
N LEU A 26 26.41 -1.52 7.01
CA LEU A 26 26.02 -2.15 5.75
C LEU A 26 25.16 -3.39 5.98
N ILE A 27 25.49 -4.24 6.95
CA ILE A 27 24.69 -5.43 7.24
C ILE A 27 23.31 -5.05 7.81
N LEU A 28 23.25 -4.07 8.73
CA LEU A 28 22.00 -3.58 9.31
C LEU A 28 21.07 -3.00 8.24
N VAL A 29 21.59 -2.07 7.42
CA VAL A 29 20.84 -1.44 6.33
C VAL A 29 20.34 -2.49 5.35
N ARG A 30 21.17 -3.49 5.00
CA ARG A 30 20.74 -4.57 4.09
C ARG A 30 19.64 -5.44 4.68
N TRP A 31 19.65 -5.67 5.99
CA TRP A 31 18.60 -6.42 6.67
C TRP A 31 17.29 -5.63 6.70
N GLU A 32 17.34 -4.37 7.09
CA GLU A 32 16.20 -3.45 7.11
C GLU A 32 15.58 -3.24 5.73
N ILE A 33 16.40 -3.14 4.68
CA ILE A 33 15.92 -3.07 3.29
C ILE A 33 15.10 -4.31 2.93
N ARG A 34 15.58 -5.51 3.28
CA ARG A 34 14.87 -6.76 2.96
C ARG A 34 13.53 -6.85 3.67
N GLU A 35 13.49 -6.47 4.94
CA GLU A 35 12.26 -6.45 5.72
C GLU A 35 11.25 -5.45 5.14
N ASN A 36 11.70 -4.22 4.84
CA ASN A 36 10.85 -3.21 4.22
C ASN A 36 10.32 -3.63 2.84
N PHE A 37 11.12 -4.31 2.02
CA PHE A 37 10.65 -4.84 0.73
C PHE A 37 9.56 -5.90 0.90
N ALA A 38 9.72 -6.81 1.86
CA ALA A 38 8.71 -7.83 2.14
C ALA A 38 7.41 -7.18 2.66
N LEU A 39 7.52 -6.20 3.54
CA LEU A 39 6.38 -5.44 4.06
C LEU A 39 5.67 -4.67 2.94
N GLN A 40 6.43 -3.99 2.08
CA GLN A 40 5.87 -3.25 0.96
C GLN A 40 5.11 -4.16 -0.02
N ALA A 41 5.65 -5.35 -0.33
CA ALA A 41 4.95 -6.32 -1.16
C ALA A 41 3.60 -6.74 -0.55
N ASN A 42 3.59 -7.03 0.76
CA ASN A 42 2.36 -7.39 1.48
C ASN A 42 1.35 -6.23 1.50
N LEU A 43 1.80 -5.00 1.76
CA LEU A 43 0.93 -3.82 1.72
C LEU A 43 0.32 -3.58 0.33
N ILE A 44 1.07 -3.85 -0.74
CA ILE A 44 0.55 -3.74 -2.11
C ILE A 44 -0.56 -4.76 -2.33
N GLU A 45 -0.35 -6.02 -1.94
CA GLU A 45 -1.34 -7.10 -2.06
C GLU A 45 -2.63 -6.77 -1.29
N GLN A 46 -2.51 -6.33 -0.04
CA GLN A 46 -3.66 -5.92 0.76
C GLN A 46 -4.42 -4.74 0.16
N ASN A 47 -3.70 -3.77 -0.41
CA ASN A 47 -4.33 -2.61 -1.04
C ASN A 47 -5.08 -2.99 -2.32
N GLU A 48 -4.53 -3.91 -3.12
CA GLU A 48 -5.21 -4.45 -4.29
C GLU A 48 -6.50 -5.21 -3.89
N GLU A 49 -6.43 -6.03 -2.84
CA GLU A 49 -7.60 -6.72 -2.30
C GLU A 49 -8.69 -5.74 -1.83
N LEU A 50 -8.31 -4.73 -1.05
CA LEU A 50 -9.22 -3.66 -0.60
C LEU A 50 -9.85 -2.91 -1.76
N THR A 51 -9.07 -2.60 -2.80
CA THR A 51 -9.56 -1.93 -4.00
C THR A 51 -10.59 -2.80 -4.73
N ASN A 52 -10.33 -4.10 -4.85
CA ASN A 52 -11.26 -5.04 -5.46
C ASN A 52 -12.57 -5.14 -4.67
N GLN A 53 -12.49 -5.27 -3.35
CA GLN A 53 -13.68 -5.30 -2.48
C GLN A 53 -14.48 -3.99 -2.59
N HIS A 54 -13.80 -2.85 -2.62
CA HIS A 54 -14.45 -1.55 -2.80
C HIS A 54 -15.23 -1.49 -4.12
N ASN A 55 -14.62 -1.92 -5.23
CA ASN A 55 -15.27 -1.94 -6.53
C ASN A 55 -16.47 -2.90 -6.59
N GLN A 56 -16.37 -4.05 -5.91
CA GLN A 56 -17.49 -4.99 -5.79
C GLN A 56 -18.66 -4.34 -5.04
N LEU A 57 -18.40 -3.71 -3.89
CA LEU A 57 -19.43 -3.02 -3.11
C LEU A 57 -20.07 -1.87 -3.90
N LEU A 58 -19.28 -1.07 -4.64
CA LEU A 58 -19.83 -0.05 -5.52
C LEU A 58 -20.74 -0.66 -6.58
N THR A 59 -20.32 -1.75 -7.22
CA THR A 59 -21.12 -2.44 -8.23
C THR A 59 -22.43 -2.96 -7.63
N GLU A 60 -22.39 -3.54 -6.43
CA GLU A 60 -23.57 -3.97 -5.71
C GLU A 60 -24.50 -2.80 -5.38
N GLN A 61 -23.96 -1.66 -4.94
CA GLN A 61 -24.72 -0.45 -4.70
C GLN A 61 -25.40 0.06 -5.97
N PHE A 62 -24.68 0.19 -7.08
CA PHE A 62 -25.26 0.58 -8.37
C PHE A 62 -26.34 -0.40 -8.84
N PHE A 63 -26.18 -1.70 -8.58
CA PHE A 63 -27.18 -2.71 -8.89
C PHE A 63 -28.41 -2.61 -7.98
N LEU A 64 -28.22 -2.35 -6.69
CA LEU A 64 -29.28 -2.11 -5.71
C LEU A 64 -30.08 -0.85 -6.06
N ASP A 65 -29.40 0.23 -6.41
CA ASP A 65 -29.99 1.51 -6.82
C ASP A 65 -30.44 1.53 -8.28
N SER A 66 -30.33 0.39 -8.99
CA SER A 66 -30.74 0.34 -10.38
C SER A 66 -32.24 0.67 -10.52
N PRO A 67 -32.62 1.57 -11.46
CA PRO A 67 -34.00 2.00 -11.62
C PRO A 67 -34.97 0.83 -11.83
N ALA A 68 -34.52 -0.22 -12.53
CA ALA A 68 -35.31 -1.42 -12.78
C ALA A 68 -35.68 -2.18 -11.49
N ARG A 69 -34.78 -2.18 -10.49
CA ARG A 69 -35.03 -2.82 -9.20
C ARG A 69 -35.82 -1.93 -8.25
N ILE A 70 -35.54 -0.63 -8.23
CA ILE A 70 -36.36 0.37 -7.52
C ILE A 70 -37.80 0.32 -8.03
N GLU A 71 -38.00 0.23 -9.35
CA GLU A 71 -39.33 0.14 -9.97
C GLU A 71 -40.02 -1.19 -9.65
N LYS A 72 -39.27 -2.30 -9.61
CA LYS A 72 -39.79 -3.61 -9.21
C LYS A 72 -40.20 -3.63 -7.73
N ILE A 73 -39.39 -3.06 -6.84
CA ILE A 73 -39.71 -2.92 -5.41
C ILE A 73 -40.90 -1.96 -5.22
N ALA A 74 -40.95 -0.84 -5.93
CA ALA A 74 -42.08 0.10 -5.88
C ALA A 74 -43.39 -0.53 -6.40
N LYS A 75 -43.32 -1.34 -7.46
CA LYS A 75 -44.48 -2.12 -7.94
C LYS A 75 -44.93 -3.19 -6.95
N GLN A 76 -43.99 -3.92 -6.35
CA GLN A 76 -44.30 -5.06 -5.47
C GLN A 76 -44.66 -4.68 -4.02
N GLN A 77 -43.96 -3.72 -3.42
CA GLN A 77 -44.15 -3.33 -2.01
C GLN A 77 -45.03 -2.09 -1.83
N LEU A 78 -44.97 -1.14 -2.77
CA LEU A 78 -45.74 0.11 -2.69
C LEU A 78 -47.01 0.08 -3.56
N GLY A 79 -47.27 -1.02 -4.28
CA GLY A 79 -48.46 -1.18 -5.12
C GLY A 79 -48.55 -0.16 -6.27
N MET A 80 -47.43 0.44 -6.68
CA MET A 80 -47.43 1.48 -7.70
C MET A 80 -47.70 0.90 -9.09
N VAL A 81 -48.73 1.40 -9.78
CA VAL A 81 -49.07 1.03 -11.16
C VAL A 81 -48.40 2.00 -12.12
N GLN A 82 -47.63 1.48 -13.09
CA GLN A 82 -46.96 2.29 -14.10
C GLN A 82 -48.01 2.98 -14.98
N LYS A 83 -48.14 4.30 -14.86
CA LYS A 83 -49.03 5.08 -15.73
C LYS A 83 -48.29 5.33 -17.03
N LYS A 84 -48.81 4.83 -18.16
CA LYS A 84 -48.28 5.17 -19.48
C LYS A 84 -48.30 6.70 -19.67
N PRO A 85 -47.28 7.28 -20.32
CA PRO A 85 -47.31 8.70 -20.64
C PRO A 85 -48.54 8.97 -21.52
N LEU A 86 -49.24 10.08 -21.24
CA LEU A 86 -50.26 10.60 -22.14
C LEU A 86 -49.52 10.97 -23.44
N GLU A 87 -49.87 10.31 -24.54
CA GLU A 87 -49.46 10.78 -25.86
C GLU A 87 -50.15 12.13 -26.08
N LEU A 88 -49.34 13.19 -26.11
CA LEU A 88 -49.75 14.55 -26.46
C LEU A 88 -49.80 14.70 -27.98
#